data_AF-A0A4S3J7Q6-F1
#
_entry.id   AF-A0A4S3J7Q6-F1
#
_cell.length_a   1.000
_cell.length_b   1.000
_cell.length_c   1.000
_cell.angle_alpha   90.00
_cell.angle_beta   90.00
_cell.angle_gamma   90.00
#
_symmetry.space_group_name_H-M   'P 1'
#
loop_
_entity.id
_entity.type
_entity.pdbx_description
1 polymer ?
#
loop_
_entity_poly.entity_id
_entity_poly.type
_entity_poly.pdbx_seq_one_letter_code
_entity_poly.pdbx_strand_id
1 'polypeptide(L)'
;MYLTGDVPSPTGRKTRSEEEQCRLYYYQFNLSDQCNNITHEWALSAIWFELPVVPKSKSMRNARFVYGYSTAQASFGDLTLQALKADCLVKVNAGALIEKGKKESPVRVMGCVDKRSISEIITSADPNDPIKVFRMPPGCYGAECSFVSREGALDEDDGWLLTFVFDESQLQKVSREQFSELWIINAKDMQSVVARVQIPHRVPYGFHGSWFSESDLRSQRALDSTSRGKD
;
A
#
# COMPACT_ATOMS: atom_id res chain seq x y z
N MET A 1 -1.83 15.27 -13.11
CA MET A 1 -1.06 16.43 -12.59
C MET A 1 -1.50 16.63 -11.16
N TYR A 2 -0.60 16.38 -10.21
CA TYR A 2 -0.87 16.28 -8.79
C TYR A 2 -0.73 17.69 -8.14
N LEU A 3 -1.84 18.31 -7.72
CA LEU A 3 -1.94 19.54 -6.92
C LEU A 3 -1.53 19.35 -5.46
N THR A 4 -0.29 19.70 -5.12
CA THR A 4 0.27 19.64 -3.76
C THR A 4 -0.21 20.81 -2.87
N GLY A 5 -1.47 21.23 -2.97
CA GLY A 5 -1.97 22.43 -2.30
C GLY A 5 -3.38 22.27 -1.74
N ASP A 6 -3.66 22.96 -0.63
CA ASP A 6 -4.93 23.05 0.10
C ASP A 6 -6.07 23.70 -0.73
N VAL A 7 -6.44 23.10 -1.86
CA VAL A 7 -7.55 23.56 -2.71
C VAL A 7 -8.73 22.59 -2.57
N PRO A 8 -9.97 23.07 -2.35
CA PRO A 8 -11.14 22.19 -2.24
C PRO A 8 -11.37 21.36 -3.51
N SER A 9 -11.81 20.11 -3.34
CA SER A 9 -12.14 19.23 -4.48
C SER A 9 -13.42 19.70 -5.20
N PRO A 10 -13.50 19.62 -6.54
CA PRO A 10 -14.70 20.03 -7.28
C PRO A 10 -15.91 19.13 -6.98
N THR A 11 -17.07 19.74 -6.76
CA THR A 11 -18.34 19.07 -6.44
C THR A 11 -19.09 18.67 -7.71
N GLY A 12 -18.65 17.61 -8.38
CA GLY A 12 -19.32 17.07 -9.57
C GLY A 12 -19.67 15.60 -9.42
N ARG A 13 -20.94 15.27 -9.13
CA ARG A 13 -21.43 13.88 -9.06
C ARG A 13 -21.53 13.31 -10.48
N LYS A 14 -20.58 12.46 -10.88
CA LYS A 14 -20.75 11.59 -12.07
C LYS A 14 -21.26 10.22 -11.61
N THR A 15 -22.42 9.81 -12.12
CA THR A 15 -22.86 8.42 -12.08
C THR A 15 -21.82 7.53 -12.77
N ARG A 16 -21.37 6.48 -12.08
CA ARG A 16 -20.08 5.81 -12.34
C ARG A 16 -20.25 4.43 -12.99
N SER A 17 -19.42 4.10 -13.97
CA SER A 17 -19.30 2.74 -14.52
C SER A 17 -18.36 1.89 -13.65
N GLU A 18 -18.48 0.56 -13.73
CA GLU A 18 -17.59 -0.40 -13.05
C GLU A 18 -16.10 -0.29 -13.49
N GLU A 19 -15.80 0.53 -14.49
CA GLU A 19 -14.49 0.65 -15.15
C GLU A 19 -13.45 1.45 -14.35
N GLU A 20 -13.86 2.23 -13.35
CA GLU A 20 -12.94 3.05 -12.53
C GLU A 20 -12.58 2.38 -11.19
N GLN A 21 -12.08 1.14 -11.22
CA GLN A 21 -11.68 0.40 -10.02
C GLN A 21 -10.16 0.16 -9.97
N CYS A 22 -9.47 0.82 -9.03
CA CYS A 22 -8.06 0.55 -8.73
C CYS A 22 -7.98 -0.57 -7.68
N ARG A 23 -7.71 -1.79 -8.14
CA ARG A 23 -7.64 -3.02 -7.33
C ARG A 23 -6.30 -3.72 -7.58
N LEU A 24 -5.91 -4.62 -6.69
CA LEU A 24 -4.74 -5.47 -6.93
C LEU A 24 -5.10 -6.59 -7.92
N TYR A 25 -4.54 -6.54 -9.12
CA TYR A 25 -4.81 -7.50 -10.20
C TYR A 25 -3.72 -8.56 -10.34
N TYR A 26 -4.14 -9.75 -10.78
CA TYR A 26 -3.28 -10.79 -11.26
C TYR A 26 -3.38 -10.91 -12.78
N TYR A 27 -2.22 -10.90 -13.44
CA TYR A 27 -2.07 -11.15 -14.86
C TYR A 27 -1.08 -12.30 -15.07
N GLN A 28 -1.43 -13.25 -15.96
CA GLN A 28 -0.51 -14.29 -16.39
C GLN A 28 -0.47 -14.35 -17.92
N PHE A 29 0.74 -14.32 -18.46
CA PHE A 29 1.01 -14.38 -19.90
C PHE A 29 1.66 -15.72 -20.26
N ASN A 30 1.31 -16.28 -21.42
CA ASN A 30 2.06 -17.39 -21.99
C ASN A 30 3.18 -16.84 -22.87
N LEU A 31 4.43 -16.99 -22.43
CA LEU A 31 5.60 -16.49 -23.18
C LEU A 31 6.00 -17.40 -24.35
N SER A 32 5.39 -18.58 -24.48
CA SER A 32 5.66 -19.51 -25.60
C SER A 32 4.75 -19.25 -26.82
N ASP A 33 3.67 -18.47 -26.66
CA ASP A 33 2.78 -18.12 -27.76
C ASP A 33 3.41 -17.05 -28.66
N GLN A 34 3.14 -17.13 -29.96
CA GLN A 34 3.58 -16.11 -30.93
C GLN A 34 2.71 -14.83 -30.90
N CYS A 35 1.66 -14.81 -30.09
CA CYS A 35 0.77 -13.68 -29.91
C CYS A 35 0.69 -13.27 -28.43
N ASN A 36 0.41 -11.99 -28.18
CA ASN A 36 0.24 -11.45 -26.83
C ASN A 36 -1.07 -11.98 -26.22
N ASN A 37 -1.00 -13.16 -25.61
CA ASN A 37 -2.16 -13.83 -25.01
C ASN A 37 -2.10 -13.79 -23.48
N ILE A 38 -3.13 -13.19 -22.88
CA ILE A 38 -3.32 -13.16 -21.43
C ILE A 38 -4.14 -14.40 -21.04
N THR A 39 -3.49 -15.34 -20.34
CA THR A 39 -4.10 -16.59 -19.89
C THR A 39 -4.99 -16.42 -18.66
N HIS A 40 -4.64 -15.46 -17.79
CA HIS A 40 -5.35 -15.20 -16.54
C HIS A 40 -5.33 -13.69 -16.26
N GLU A 41 -6.47 -13.14 -15.88
CA GLU A 41 -6.68 -11.70 -15.72
C GLU A 41 -7.88 -11.42 -14.81
N TRP A 42 -7.65 -11.15 -13.52
CA TRP A 42 -8.70 -10.83 -12.57
C TRP A 42 -8.14 -10.08 -11.35
N ALA A 43 -9.02 -9.41 -10.60
CA ALA A 43 -8.64 -8.80 -9.34
C ALA A 43 -8.53 -9.86 -8.21
N LEU A 44 -7.58 -9.68 -7.30
CA LEU A 44 -7.45 -10.55 -6.13
C LEU A 44 -8.55 -10.28 -5.10
N SER A 45 -9.09 -9.07 -5.04
CA SER A 45 -10.18 -8.72 -4.14
C SER A 45 -11.06 -7.60 -4.71
N ALA A 46 -12.24 -7.41 -4.13
CA ALA A 46 -13.16 -6.33 -4.46
C ALA A 46 -12.73 -4.97 -3.88
N ILE A 47 -11.84 -4.95 -2.87
CA ILE A 47 -11.44 -3.70 -2.22
C ILE A 47 -10.52 -2.86 -3.10
N TRP A 48 -10.62 -1.54 -2.94
CA TRP A 48 -9.66 -0.61 -3.51
C TRP A 48 -8.27 -0.89 -2.93
N PHE A 49 -7.23 -0.84 -3.75
CA PHE A 49 -5.86 -1.14 -3.33
C PHE A 49 -4.85 -0.34 -4.14
N GLU A 50 -3.99 0.40 -3.46
CA GLU A 50 -2.92 1.20 -4.07
C GLU A 50 -1.66 1.16 -3.17
N LEU A 51 -0.56 1.73 -3.66
CA LEU A 51 0.75 1.81 -3.04
C LEU A 51 1.29 0.41 -2.73
N PRO A 52 1.36 -0.50 -3.73
CA PRO A 52 1.81 -1.87 -3.52
C PRO A 52 3.27 -1.91 -3.10
N VAL A 53 3.54 -2.59 -2.00
CA VAL A 53 4.86 -2.81 -1.44
C VAL A 53 5.06 -4.31 -1.21
N VAL A 54 6.21 -4.82 -1.63
CA VAL A 54 6.65 -6.18 -1.31
C VAL A 54 7.98 -6.11 -0.54
N PRO A 55 8.33 -7.12 0.26
CA PRO A 55 9.66 -7.18 0.87
C PRO A 55 10.75 -7.04 -0.20
N LYS A 56 11.76 -6.20 0.05
CA LYS A 56 12.87 -5.94 -0.91
C LYS A 56 13.58 -7.21 -1.37
N SER A 57 13.70 -8.21 -0.49
CA SER A 57 14.25 -9.53 -0.81
C SER A 57 13.40 -10.34 -1.80
N LYS A 58 12.15 -9.94 -2.03
CA LYS A 58 11.17 -10.55 -2.93
C LYS A 58 10.89 -9.70 -4.18
N SER A 59 11.52 -8.54 -4.31
CA SER A 59 11.44 -7.73 -5.54
C SER A 59 11.88 -8.56 -6.75
N MET A 60 11.08 -8.54 -7.82
CA MET A 60 11.29 -9.34 -9.04
C MET A 60 11.37 -10.86 -8.80
N ARG A 61 10.77 -11.35 -7.71
CA ARG A 61 10.65 -12.79 -7.37
C ARG A 61 9.20 -13.11 -7.04
N ASN A 62 8.92 -14.39 -6.76
CA ASN A 62 7.62 -14.81 -6.25
C ASN A 62 7.41 -14.27 -4.82
N ALA A 63 6.71 -13.14 -4.72
CA ALA A 63 6.25 -12.56 -3.46
C ALA A 63 4.87 -13.14 -3.11
N ARG A 64 4.79 -13.80 -1.97
CA ARG A 64 3.54 -14.31 -1.42
C ARG A 64 2.68 -13.19 -0.82
N PHE A 65 3.30 -12.21 -0.18
CA PHE A 65 2.61 -11.13 0.50
C PHE A 65 2.84 -9.78 -0.19
N VAL A 66 1.75 -9.05 -0.40
CA VAL A 66 1.75 -7.67 -0.91
C VAL A 66 1.08 -6.79 0.14
N TYR A 67 1.74 -5.70 0.49
CA TYR A 67 1.25 -4.67 1.40
C TYR A 67 0.82 -3.46 0.59
N GLY A 68 -0.09 -2.66 1.14
CA GLY A 68 -0.52 -1.42 0.48
C GLY A 68 -1.61 -0.76 1.28
N TYR A 69 -2.37 0.09 0.62
CA TYR A 69 -3.37 0.93 1.24
C TYR A 69 -4.76 0.72 0.67
N SER A 70 -5.74 0.87 1.55
CA SER A 70 -7.14 1.00 1.20
C SER A 70 -7.79 2.15 2.00
N THR A 71 -9.10 2.34 1.85
CA THR A 71 -9.87 3.31 2.65
C THR A 71 -11.14 2.68 3.22
N ALA A 72 -11.44 2.95 4.48
CA ALA A 72 -12.66 2.47 5.12
C ALA A 72 -13.92 3.24 4.69
N GLN A 73 -13.78 4.45 4.15
CA GLN A 73 -14.90 5.37 3.92
C GLN A 73 -15.25 5.64 2.45
N ALA A 74 -14.40 5.32 1.47
CA ALA A 74 -14.67 5.72 0.09
C ALA A 74 -14.52 4.61 -0.96
N SER A 75 -15.48 4.60 -1.89
CA SER A 75 -15.25 4.15 -3.26
C SER A 75 -14.50 5.25 -4.01
N PHE A 76 -13.56 4.89 -4.89
CA PHE A 76 -12.59 5.74 -5.61
C PHE A 76 -13.18 6.96 -6.38
N GLY A 77 -14.49 7.22 -6.36
CA GLY A 77 -15.19 8.17 -7.25
C GLY A 77 -15.33 9.57 -6.70
N ASP A 78 -15.15 9.72 -5.39
CA ASP A 78 -15.28 11.01 -4.71
C ASP A 78 -13.93 11.67 -4.40
N LEU A 79 -12.81 11.04 -4.79
CA LEU A 79 -11.47 11.47 -4.39
C LEU A 79 -10.55 11.53 -5.62
N THR A 80 -9.89 12.68 -5.83
CA THR A 80 -8.68 12.73 -6.66
C THR A 80 -7.60 11.86 -6.00
N LEU A 81 -6.63 11.34 -6.78
CA LEU A 81 -5.52 10.53 -6.23
C LEU A 81 -4.74 11.23 -5.08
N GLN A 82 -4.86 12.55 -4.96
CA GLN A 82 -4.30 13.34 -3.85
C GLN A 82 -5.22 13.56 -2.65
N ALA A 83 -6.52 13.34 -2.81
CA ALA A 83 -7.50 13.37 -1.74
C ALA A 83 -7.70 11.99 -1.10
N LEU A 84 -7.05 10.93 -1.63
CA LEU A 84 -7.08 9.59 -1.05
C LEU A 84 -6.30 9.57 0.27
N LYS A 85 -7.01 9.95 1.32
CA LYS A 85 -6.58 9.82 2.70
C LYS A 85 -6.72 8.35 3.10
N ALA A 86 -5.66 7.59 2.88
CA ALA A 86 -5.66 6.18 3.18
C ALA A 86 -5.55 5.95 4.70
N ASP A 87 -6.60 5.37 5.27
CA ASP A 87 -6.73 5.07 6.70
C ASP A 87 -6.63 3.57 6.99
N CYS A 88 -6.46 2.73 5.96
CA CYS A 88 -6.34 1.28 6.10
C CYS A 88 -5.05 0.79 5.46
N LEU A 89 -4.15 0.25 6.27
CA LEU A 89 -3.02 -0.55 5.81
C LEU A 89 -3.51 -1.98 5.55
N VAL A 90 -3.20 -2.51 4.38
CA VAL A 90 -3.69 -3.82 3.92
C VAL A 90 -2.52 -4.74 3.65
N LYS A 91 -2.64 -5.98 4.12
CA LYS A 91 -1.77 -7.09 3.75
C LYS A 91 -2.59 -8.10 2.98
N VAL A 92 -2.12 -8.47 1.80
CA VAL A 92 -2.73 -9.46 0.92
C VAL A 92 -1.78 -10.64 0.75
N ASN A 93 -2.23 -11.85 1.13
CA ASN A 93 -1.61 -13.11 0.75
C ASN A 93 -1.95 -13.41 -0.72
N ALA A 94 -1.27 -12.71 -1.62
CA ALA A 94 -1.48 -12.80 -3.05
C ALA A 94 -1.33 -14.24 -3.57
N GLY A 95 -0.38 -15.00 -3.03
CA GLY A 95 -0.19 -16.42 -3.40
C GLY A 95 -1.45 -17.26 -3.16
N ALA A 96 -2.09 -17.13 -1.99
CA ALA A 96 -3.32 -17.86 -1.69
C ALA A 96 -4.49 -17.44 -2.58
N LEU A 97 -4.64 -16.14 -2.85
CA LEU A 97 -5.72 -15.63 -3.71
C LEU A 97 -5.52 -15.98 -5.19
N ILE A 98 -4.28 -16.01 -5.68
CA ILE A 98 -3.96 -16.46 -7.05
C ILE A 98 -4.32 -17.93 -7.21
N GLU A 99 -3.92 -18.79 -6.26
CA GLU A 99 -4.22 -20.23 -6.32
C GLU A 99 -5.72 -20.51 -6.19
N LYS A 100 -6.44 -19.73 -5.38
CA LYS A 100 -7.90 -19.78 -5.34
C LYS A 100 -8.53 -19.33 -6.67
N GLY A 101 -8.06 -18.21 -7.23
CA GLY A 101 -8.53 -17.68 -8.50
C GLY A 101 -8.33 -18.64 -9.68
N LYS A 102 -7.21 -19.36 -9.73
CA LYS A 102 -6.98 -20.39 -10.77
C LYS A 102 -7.96 -21.57 -10.69
N LYS A 103 -8.48 -21.88 -9.50
CA LYS A 103 -9.48 -22.96 -9.29
C LYS A 103 -10.90 -22.49 -9.60
N GLU A 104 -11.22 -21.25 -9.23
CA GLU A 104 -12.56 -20.67 -9.36
C GLU A 104 -12.81 -20.00 -10.72
N SER A 105 -11.74 -19.63 -11.44
CA SER A 105 -11.77 -18.95 -12.74
C SER A 105 -12.70 -17.73 -12.76
N PRO A 106 -12.39 -16.65 -12.00
CA PRO A 106 -13.20 -15.43 -12.00
C PRO A 106 -13.40 -14.86 -13.40
N VAL A 107 -14.49 -14.11 -13.56
CA VAL A 107 -14.75 -13.36 -14.80
C VAL A 107 -13.54 -12.51 -15.15
N ARG A 108 -13.03 -12.66 -16.38
CA ARG A 108 -11.87 -11.91 -16.84
C ARG A 108 -12.12 -10.40 -16.74
N VAL A 109 -11.10 -9.65 -16.37
CA VAL A 109 -11.10 -8.17 -16.22
C VAL A 109 -11.99 -7.67 -15.08
N MET A 110 -13.26 -8.05 -15.03
CA MET A 110 -14.24 -7.48 -14.09
C MET A 110 -14.32 -8.26 -12.77
N GLY A 111 -14.08 -9.56 -12.80
CA GLY A 111 -14.20 -10.46 -11.65
C GLY A 111 -13.10 -10.26 -10.61
N CYS A 112 -13.38 -10.73 -9.40
CA CYS A 112 -12.43 -10.80 -8.30
C CYS A 112 -12.58 -12.11 -7.51
N VAL A 113 -11.51 -12.49 -6.82
CA VAL A 113 -11.45 -13.72 -6.00
C VAL A 113 -12.11 -13.52 -4.64
N ASP A 114 -11.68 -12.52 -3.88
CA ASP A 114 -12.35 -12.13 -2.63
C ASP A 114 -13.40 -11.05 -2.91
N LYS A 115 -14.67 -11.34 -2.65
CA LYS A 115 -15.80 -10.45 -2.96
C LYS A 115 -16.23 -9.58 -1.78
N ARG A 116 -15.59 -9.73 -0.62
CA ARG A 116 -15.95 -9.02 0.61
C ARG A 116 -15.61 -7.53 0.48
N SER A 117 -16.45 -6.71 1.10
CA SER A 117 -16.16 -5.30 1.37
C SER A 117 -15.04 -5.15 2.40
N ILE A 118 -14.42 -3.97 2.45
CA ILE A 118 -13.38 -3.70 3.45
C ILE A 118 -13.91 -3.80 4.89
N SER A 119 -15.17 -3.44 5.13
CA SER A 119 -15.81 -3.56 6.44
C SER A 119 -15.95 -5.02 6.90
N GLU A 120 -16.28 -5.92 5.98
CA GLU A 120 -16.33 -7.37 6.25
C GLU A 120 -14.93 -7.94 6.52
N ILE A 121 -13.90 -7.45 5.83
CA ILE A 121 -12.51 -7.88 6.05
C ILE A 121 -11.99 -7.34 7.40
N ILE A 122 -12.23 -6.08 7.73
CA ILE A 122 -11.81 -5.45 9.01
C ILE A 122 -12.41 -6.20 10.21
N THR A 123 -13.63 -6.71 10.08
CA THR A 123 -14.32 -7.44 11.17
C THR A 123 -14.04 -8.94 11.17
N SER A 124 -13.23 -9.43 10.24
CA SER A 124 -12.85 -10.84 10.16
C SER A 124 -12.07 -11.26 11.41
N ALA A 125 -12.49 -12.36 12.03
CA ALA A 125 -11.79 -12.99 13.14
C ALA A 125 -10.90 -14.16 12.70
N ASP A 126 -10.81 -14.45 11.40
CA ASP A 126 -9.98 -15.54 10.89
C ASP A 126 -8.48 -15.18 10.99
N PRO A 127 -7.68 -15.87 11.83
CA PRO A 127 -6.25 -15.59 11.92
C PRO A 127 -5.49 -15.89 10.63
N ASN A 128 -6.07 -16.72 9.74
CA ASN A 128 -5.52 -17.12 8.45
C ASN A 128 -6.16 -16.39 7.27
N ASP A 129 -6.94 -15.32 7.53
CA ASP A 129 -7.57 -14.55 6.47
C ASP A 129 -6.52 -14.12 5.42
N PRO A 130 -6.75 -14.39 4.11
CA PRO A 130 -5.82 -13.98 3.07
C PRO A 130 -5.68 -12.46 2.95
N ILE A 131 -6.60 -11.69 3.54
CA ILE A 131 -6.52 -10.23 3.59
C ILE A 131 -6.63 -9.77 5.04
N LYS A 132 -5.61 -9.05 5.52
CA LYS A 132 -5.61 -8.44 6.86
C LYS A 132 -5.54 -6.94 6.74
N VAL A 133 -6.27 -6.24 7.61
CA VAL A 133 -6.37 -4.77 7.58
C VAL A 133 -6.01 -4.20 8.94
N PHE A 134 -5.03 -3.31 8.96
CA PHE A 134 -4.77 -2.42 10.07
C PHE A 134 -5.48 -1.09 9.81
N ARG A 135 -6.55 -0.80 10.56
CA ARG A 135 -7.29 0.45 10.45
C ARG A 135 -6.70 1.48 11.42
N MET A 136 -6.32 2.64 10.88
CA MET A 136 -5.87 3.77 11.69
C MET A 136 -7.02 4.37 12.51
N PRO A 137 -6.74 5.04 13.63
CA PRO A 137 -7.75 5.80 14.36
C PRO A 137 -8.44 6.85 13.47
N PRO A 138 -9.70 7.22 13.76
CA PRO A 138 -10.40 8.25 13.01
C PRO A 138 -9.60 9.54 12.89
N GLY A 139 -9.50 10.09 11.67
CA GLY A 139 -8.75 11.32 11.38
C GLY A 139 -7.23 11.15 11.27
N CYS A 140 -6.71 9.93 11.47
CA CYS A 140 -5.31 9.60 11.23
C CYS A 140 -5.15 8.98 9.85
N TYR A 141 -4.17 9.48 9.09
CA TYR A 141 -3.91 9.02 7.73
C TYR A 141 -2.44 8.74 7.50
N GLY A 142 -2.16 7.68 6.73
CA GLY A 142 -0.81 7.20 6.44
C GLY A 142 -0.29 7.69 5.09
N ALA A 143 1.01 7.92 5.01
CA ALA A 143 1.76 7.94 3.75
C ALA A 143 2.16 6.51 3.34
N GLU A 144 2.68 6.32 2.12
CA GLU A 144 3.21 5.02 1.65
C GLU A 144 4.08 4.35 2.72
N CYS A 145 3.89 3.05 2.89
CA CYS A 145 4.62 2.27 3.86
C CYS A 145 5.90 1.67 3.27
N SER A 146 6.85 1.30 4.13
CA SER A 146 8.00 0.49 3.75
C SER A 146 8.02 -0.79 4.59
N PHE A 147 8.25 -1.93 3.95
CA PHE A 147 8.49 -3.18 4.65
C PHE A 147 9.95 -3.29 5.07
N VAL A 148 10.18 -3.59 6.34
CA VAL A 148 11.51 -3.85 6.92
C VAL A 148 11.50 -5.25 7.51
N SER A 149 12.33 -6.13 6.97
CA SER A 149 12.45 -7.51 7.47
C SER A 149 13.13 -7.53 8.84
N ARG A 150 12.67 -8.43 9.72
CA ARG A 150 13.37 -8.73 10.96
C ARG A 150 14.73 -9.36 10.65
N GLU A 151 15.73 -9.04 11.45
CA GLU A 151 17.01 -9.74 11.39
C GLU A 151 16.81 -11.24 11.66
N GLY A 152 17.31 -12.09 10.75
CA GLY A 152 17.11 -13.54 10.84
C GLY A 152 15.70 -14.03 10.51
N ALA A 153 14.85 -13.20 9.90
CA ALA A 153 13.50 -13.59 9.49
C ALA A 153 13.49 -14.89 8.66
N LEU A 154 12.65 -15.83 9.08
CA LEU A 154 12.42 -17.10 8.35
C LEU A 154 11.21 -17.01 7.42
N ASP A 155 10.16 -16.29 7.86
CA ASP A 155 8.96 -16.07 7.08
C ASP A 155 9.06 -14.77 6.27
N GLU A 156 8.42 -14.75 5.10
CA GLU A 156 8.43 -13.59 4.20
C GLU A 156 7.81 -12.33 4.81
N ASP A 157 6.84 -12.49 5.71
CA ASP A 157 6.13 -11.42 6.40
C ASP A 157 6.66 -11.15 7.82
N ASP A 158 7.77 -11.79 8.23
CA ASP A 158 8.40 -11.52 9.53
C ASP A 158 9.21 -10.22 9.47
N GLY A 159 8.58 -9.17 9.96
CA GLY A 159 9.12 -7.82 9.93
C GLY A 159 8.09 -6.77 10.32
N TRP A 160 8.33 -5.56 9.87
CA TRP A 160 7.55 -4.39 10.23
C TRP A 160 7.15 -3.59 9.00
N LEU A 161 6.01 -2.91 9.10
CA LEU A 161 5.63 -1.82 8.21
C LEU A 161 5.93 -0.50 8.90
N LEU A 162 6.65 0.35 8.21
CA LEU A 162 6.97 1.71 8.64
C LEU A 162 6.12 2.67 7.82
N THR A 163 5.35 3.54 8.47
CA THR A 163 4.53 4.55 7.79
C THR A 163 4.50 5.85 8.58
N PHE A 164 4.58 6.99 7.89
CA PHE A 164 4.31 8.27 8.52
C PHE A 164 2.80 8.46 8.65
N VAL A 165 2.35 8.78 9.85
CA VAL A 165 0.95 9.04 10.18
C VAL A 165 0.80 10.49 10.61
N PHE A 166 -0.24 11.13 10.09
CA PHE A 166 -0.65 12.46 10.52
C PHE A 166 -2.07 12.42 11.07
N ASP A 167 -2.25 12.90 12.29
CA ASP A 167 -3.55 13.16 12.90
C ASP A 167 -4.04 14.54 12.45
N GLU A 168 -5.03 14.56 11.56
CA GLU A 168 -5.58 15.79 11.02
C GLU A 168 -6.44 16.58 12.01
N SER A 169 -6.80 16.02 13.17
CA SER A 169 -7.42 16.81 14.25
C SER A 169 -6.52 17.97 14.69
N GLN A 170 -5.20 17.85 14.46
CA GLN A 170 -4.24 18.92 14.67
C GLN A 170 -4.43 20.14 13.75
N LEU A 171 -5.05 19.99 12.58
CA LEU A 171 -5.31 21.09 11.66
C LEU A 171 -6.31 22.11 12.23
N GLN A 172 -7.15 21.69 13.17
CA GLN A 172 -8.14 22.54 13.82
C GLN A 172 -7.59 23.30 15.04
N LYS A 173 -6.36 23.01 15.46
CA LYS A 173 -5.74 23.62 16.65
C LYS A 173 -5.29 25.05 16.33
N VAL A 174 -5.39 25.93 17.33
CA VAL A 174 -4.91 27.33 17.24
C VAL A 174 -3.38 27.39 17.14
N SER A 175 -2.70 26.41 17.74
CA SER A 175 -1.24 26.27 17.60
C SER A 175 -0.88 25.92 16.16
N ARG A 176 0.15 26.58 15.63
CA ARG A 176 0.74 26.24 14.33
C ARG A 176 1.69 25.04 14.40
N GLU A 177 2.02 24.58 15.59
CA GLU A 177 2.87 23.42 15.80
C GLU A 177 2.09 22.14 15.49
N GLN A 178 2.49 21.47 14.42
CA GLN A 178 1.93 20.22 13.97
C GLN A 178 3.06 19.20 13.96
N PHE A 179 2.77 17.98 14.40
CA PHE A 179 3.71 16.87 14.37
C PHE A 179 3.12 15.70 13.59
N SER A 180 4.00 14.91 13.00
CA SER A 180 3.67 13.58 12.47
C SER A 180 4.34 12.52 13.33
N GLU A 181 3.97 11.27 13.13
CA GLU A 181 4.65 10.15 13.77
C GLU A 181 5.07 9.13 12.73
N LEU A 182 6.20 8.47 12.95
CA LEU A 182 6.53 7.24 12.25
C LEU A 182 5.99 6.07 13.09
N TRP A 183 5.02 5.34 12.54
CA TRP A 183 4.48 4.15 13.17
C TRP A 183 5.24 2.92 12.69
N ILE A 184 5.58 2.05 13.63
CA ILE A 184 6.18 0.74 13.37
C ILE A 184 5.12 -0.31 13.70
N ILE A 185 4.59 -0.96 12.66
CA ILE A 185 3.48 -1.91 12.76
C ILE A 185 4.02 -3.30 12.50
N ASN A 186 3.58 -4.30 13.27
CA ASN A 186 3.93 -5.69 13.01
C ASN A 186 3.27 -6.16 11.70
N ALA A 187 4.08 -6.47 10.70
CA ALA A 187 3.61 -6.85 9.36
C ALA A 187 2.93 -8.22 9.34
N LYS A 188 3.19 -9.08 10.33
CA LYS A 188 2.63 -10.43 10.40
C LYS A 188 1.19 -10.42 10.91
N ASP A 189 0.96 -9.74 12.02
CA ASP A 189 -0.36 -9.68 12.69
C ASP A 189 -1.29 -8.61 12.10
N MET A 190 -0.75 -7.50 11.56
CA MET A 190 -1.49 -6.33 11.07
C MET A 190 -2.44 -5.73 12.12
N GLN A 191 -2.07 -5.82 13.40
CA GLN A 191 -2.86 -5.36 14.55
C GLN A 191 -2.01 -4.51 15.51
N SER A 192 -0.73 -4.86 15.68
CA SER A 192 0.10 -4.29 16.73
C SER A 192 0.95 -3.12 16.22
N VAL A 193 0.81 -1.94 16.82
CA VAL A 193 1.81 -0.87 16.72
C VAL A 193 2.88 -1.11 17.79
N VAL A 194 4.07 -1.53 17.38
CA VAL A 194 5.16 -1.88 18.31
C VAL A 194 5.91 -0.64 18.80
N ALA A 195 5.91 0.44 18.03
CA ALA A 195 6.47 1.73 18.42
C ALA A 195 5.88 2.88 17.61
N ARG A 196 5.91 4.08 18.19
CA ARG A 196 5.60 5.35 17.53
C ARG A 196 6.76 6.31 17.80
N VAL A 197 7.31 6.92 16.75
CA VAL A 197 8.36 7.93 16.87
C VAL A 197 7.79 9.28 16.46
N GLN A 198 7.74 10.23 17.39
CA GLN A 198 7.24 11.57 17.09
C GLN A 198 8.26 12.34 16.25
N ILE A 199 7.79 12.94 15.16
CA ILE A 199 8.55 13.85 14.31
C ILE A 199 8.12 15.27 14.68
N PRO A 200 9.04 16.18 15.06
CA PRO A 200 8.70 17.49 15.61
C PRO A 200 7.99 18.44 14.62
N HIS A 201 7.81 18.00 13.36
CA HIS A 201 7.14 18.72 12.31
C HIS A 201 6.20 17.79 11.53
N ARG A 202 5.15 18.37 10.94
CA ARG A 202 4.28 17.67 10.00
C ARG A 202 5.11 17.20 8.80
N VAL A 203 5.05 15.90 8.55
CA VAL A 203 5.47 15.29 7.29
C VAL A 203 4.28 15.42 6.32
N PRO A 204 4.41 16.16 5.21
CA PRO A 204 3.34 16.24 4.21
C PRO A 204 3.03 14.87 3.62
N TYR A 205 1.82 14.69 3.09
CA TYR A 205 1.48 13.48 2.34
C TYR A 205 2.40 13.38 1.12
N GLY A 206 3.37 12.46 1.24
CA GLY A 206 4.37 12.20 0.21
C GLY A 206 3.90 11.17 -0.81
N PHE A 207 4.77 10.89 -1.76
CA PHE A 207 4.60 9.78 -2.69
C PHE A 207 5.39 8.59 -2.16
N HIS A 208 6.58 8.37 -2.72
CA HIS A 208 7.33 7.15 -2.48
C HIS A 208 8.41 7.31 -1.42
N GLY A 209 8.61 6.26 -0.64
CA GLY A 209 9.67 6.10 0.34
C GLY A 209 10.56 4.91 0.02
N SER A 210 11.75 4.86 0.62
CA SER A 210 12.60 3.67 0.56
C SER A 210 13.38 3.50 1.85
N TRP A 211 13.43 2.25 2.32
CA TRP A 211 14.26 1.86 3.44
C TRP A 211 15.61 1.35 2.95
N PHE A 212 16.67 1.79 3.64
CA PHE A 212 18.03 1.32 3.43
C PHE A 212 18.59 0.88 4.78
N SER A 213 19.11 -0.34 4.83
CA SER A 213 19.84 -0.81 6.02
C SER A 213 21.20 -0.10 6.14
N GLU A 214 21.83 -0.21 7.31
CA GLU A 214 23.21 0.24 7.46
C GLU A 214 24.15 -0.43 6.45
N SER A 215 23.95 -1.72 6.15
CA SER A 215 24.74 -2.43 5.14
C SER A 215 24.53 -1.85 3.73
N ASP A 216 23.29 -1.49 3.38
CA ASP A 216 22.99 -0.83 2.10
C ASP A 216 23.75 0.50 2.00
N LEU A 217 23.72 1.31 3.05
CA LEU A 217 24.44 2.60 3.11
C LEU A 217 25.95 2.41 2.99
N ARG A 218 26.54 1.45 3.71
CA ARG A 218 27.98 1.15 3.66
C ARG A 218 28.42 0.58 2.30
N SER A 219 27.50 -0.04 1.57
CA SER A 219 27.77 -0.61 0.23
C SER A 219 27.65 0.40 -0.92
N GLN A 220 27.29 1.65 -0.63
CA GLN A 220 27.18 2.67 -1.67
C GLN A 220 28.53 2.90 -2.35
N ARG A 221 28.50 3.03 -3.68
CA ARG A 221 29.71 3.32 -4.47
C ARG A 221 30.26 4.68 -4.05
N ALA A 222 31.57 4.77 -3.86
CA ALA A 222 32.24 6.05 -3.68
C ALA A 222 31.98 6.94 -4.90
N LEU A 223 31.76 8.23 -4.68
CA LEU A 223 31.68 9.20 -5.77
C LEU A 223 33.07 9.29 -6.42
N ASP A 224 33.19 8.80 -7.66
CA ASP A 224 34.39 9.03 -8.46
C ASP A 224 34.51 10.55 -8.69
N SER A 225 35.62 11.16 -8.26
CA SER A 225 35.84 12.61 -8.27
C SER A 225 36.13 13.18 -9.67
N THR A 226 35.42 12.71 -10.70
CA THR A 226 35.69 13.06 -12.11
C THR A 226 34.40 13.35 -12.88
N SER A 227 33.92 14.58 -12.75
CA SER A 227 33.38 15.39 -13.86
C SER A 227 33.11 16.83 -13.42
N ARG A 228 34.13 17.54 -12.93
CA ARG A 228 34.14 19.00 -13.21
C ARG A 228 34.65 19.12 -14.63
N GLY A 229 33.72 19.21 -15.58
CA GLY A 229 34.04 19.68 -16.92
C GLY A 229 34.78 21.01 -16.77
N LYS A 230 36.02 21.03 -17.23
CA LYS A 230 36.59 22.27 -17.77
C LYS A 230 35.84 22.45 -19.09
N ASP A 231 35.02 23.49 -19.16
CA ASP A 231 34.80 24.35 -20.32
C ASP A 231 34.13 25.64 -19.84
#